data_AF-A0A2D9MG01-F1
#
_entry.id   AF-A0A2D9MG01-F1
#
_cell.length_a   1.000
_cell.length_b   1.000
_cell.length_c   1.000
_cell.angle_alpha   90.00
_cell.angle_beta   90.00
_cell.angle_gamma   90.00
#
_symmetry.space_group_name_H-M   'P 1'
#
loop_
_entity.id
_entity.type
_entity.pdbx_description
1 polymer ?
#
loop_
_entity_poly.entity_id
_entity_poly.type
_entity_poly.pdbx_seq_one_letter_code
_entity_poly.pdbx_strand_id
1 'polypeptide(L)'
;MVSGAAVVASCTSNNQPILTQPQTPNFYPTHNERTKGWLRFLWQKATFQDDWSYTGEEELPWGIGLPREEINWNYDGKGPHPWWDQYSSPPMLSYPRFDLTDSSYAVMLMADQTPAWREVYTRILDELATRHTAYWAAIDWNTFIGPSPNRGKLLDYPDLSPGSQAWPERVHGNYDRPGWTANGVEP
;
A
#
# COMPACT_ATOMS: atom_id res chain seq x y z
N MET A 1 -41.97 -7.62 -10.66
CA MET A 1 -40.99 -7.89 -9.58
C MET A 1 -40.09 -9.01 -10.07
N VAL A 2 -38.89 -8.67 -10.54
CA VAL A 2 -37.88 -9.63 -10.99
C VAL A 2 -36.74 -9.54 -9.98
N SER A 3 -36.58 -10.57 -9.17
CA SER A 3 -35.47 -10.71 -8.23
C SER A 3 -34.19 -11.01 -9.01
N GLY A 4 -33.22 -10.10 -8.97
CA GLY A 4 -31.87 -10.34 -9.46
C GLY A 4 -31.08 -11.15 -8.44
N ALA A 5 -30.81 -12.42 -8.74
CA ALA A 5 -29.91 -13.25 -7.96
C ALA A 5 -28.45 -12.82 -8.24
N ALA A 6 -27.72 -12.43 -7.19
CA ALA A 6 -26.29 -12.19 -7.27
C ALA A 6 -25.57 -13.54 -7.49
N VAL A 7 -24.85 -13.65 -8.60
CA VAL A 7 -24.02 -14.82 -8.91
C VAL A 7 -22.68 -14.64 -8.20
N VAL A 8 -22.41 -15.43 -7.17
CA VAL A 8 -21.09 -15.49 -6.54
C VAL A 8 -20.19 -16.28 -7.49
N ALA A 9 -19.25 -15.60 -8.16
CA ALA A 9 -18.22 -16.26 -8.94
C ALA A 9 -17.35 -17.12 -8.00
N SER A 10 -17.31 -18.43 -8.23
CA SER A 10 -16.40 -19.32 -7.49
C SER A 10 -14.97 -19.06 -7.93
N CYS A 11 -14.10 -18.77 -6.98
CA CYS A 11 -12.66 -18.82 -7.22
C CYS A 11 -12.27 -20.27 -7.50
N THR A 12 -11.66 -20.52 -8.66
CA THR A 12 -11.00 -21.78 -8.99
C THR A 12 -9.97 -22.08 -7.90
N SER A 13 -10.15 -23.20 -7.18
CA SER A 13 -9.17 -23.66 -6.20
C SER A 13 -7.92 -24.10 -6.94
N ASN A 14 -6.89 -23.26 -6.95
CA ASN A 14 -5.56 -23.68 -7.37
C ASN A 14 -5.12 -24.87 -6.51
N ASN A 15 -4.78 -25.98 -7.16
CA ASN A 15 -4.36 -27.25 -6.54
C ASN A 15 -2.92 -27.16 -5.98
N GLN A 16 -2.60 -26.04 -5.33
CA GLN A 16 -1.32 -25.83 -4.68
C GLN A 16 -1.23 -26.74 -3.44
N PRO A 17 -0.05 -27.30 -3.13
CA PRO A 17 0.13 -28.05 -1.90
C PRO A 17 -0.27 -27.17 -0.72
N ILE A 18 -1.32 -27.56 -0.01
CA ILE A 18 -1.65 -26.97 1.27
C ILE A 18 -0.45 -27.25 2.18
N LEU A 19 0.28 -26.20 2.56
CA LEU A 19 1.32 -26.28 3.56
C LEU A 19 0.68 -26.65 4.91
N THR A 20 0.49 -27.93 5.17
CA THR A 20 0.10 -28.46 6.48
C THR A 20 1.32 -28.40 7.39
N GLN A 21 1.41 -27.35 8.19
CA GLN A 21 2.43 -27.27 9.23
C GLN A 21 2.00 -28.06 10.47
N PRO A 22 2.83 -28.97 11.00
CA PRO A 22 2.55 -29.61 12.27
C PRO A 22 2.57 -28.55 13.38
N GLN A 23 1.41 -28.27 13.98
CA GLN A 23 1.34 -27.44 15.19
C GLN A 23 1.78 -28.28 16.38
N THR A 24 3.03 -28.08 16.82
CA THR A 24 3.47 -28.55 18.13
C THR A 24 2.79 -27.68 19.20
N PRO A 25 2.07 -28.26 20.18
CA PRO A 25 1.52 -27.48 21.27
C PRO A 25 2.65 -26.77 22.00
N ASN A 26 2.64 -25.44 22.01
CA ASN A 26 3.61 -24.63 22.72
C ASN A 26 2.90 -23.84 23.82
N PHE A 27 3.49 -23.81 25.00
CA PHE A 27 2.96 -23.06 26.14
C PHE A 27 3.06 -21.54 25.91
N TYR A 28 4.00 -21.12 25.06
CA TYR A 28 4.23 -19.72 24.73
C TYR A 28 3.70 -19.38 23.33
N PRO A 29 3.11 -18.18 23.14
CA PRO A 29 2.73 -17.70 21.83
C PRO A 29 3.93 -17.64 20.87
N THR A 30 3.78 -18.17 19.66
CA THR A 30 4.83 -18.19 18.64
C THR A 30 4.25 -17.96 17.25
N HIS A 31 5.09 -17.43 16.35
CA HIS A 31 4.73 -17.23 14.96
C HIS A 31 4.79 -18.53 14.16
N ASN A 32 3.82 -18.70 13.25
CA ASN A 32 3.94 -19.68 12.17
C ASN A 32 4.92 -19.17 11.09
N GLU A 33 5.31 -20.04 10.15
CA GLU A 33 6.29 -19.66 9.13
C GLU A 33 5.79 -18.56 8.18
N ARG A 34 4.47 -18.49 7.93
CA ARG A 34 3.89 -17.44 7.11
C ARG A 34 4.10 -16.06 7.75
N THR A 35 3.82 -15.94 9.05
CA THR A 35 4.04 -14.71 9.81
C THR A 35 5.52 -14.37 9.89
N LYS A 36 6.40 -15.37 10.08
CA LYS A 36 7.86 -15.13 10.06
C LYS A 36 8.35 -14.63 8.70
N GLY A 37 7.84 -15.20 7.60
CA GLY A 37 8.17 -14.75 6.25
C GLY A 37 7.74 -13.30 6.02
N TRP A 38 6.51 -12.96 6.43
CA TRP A 38 6.02 -11.59 6.35
C TRP A 38 6.82 -10.62 7.24
N LEU A 39 7.19 -11.03 8.45
CA LEU A 39 8.05 -10.24 9.34
C LEU A 39 9.44 -10.01 8.75
N ARG A 40 10.03 -11.00 8.08
CA ARG A 40 11.31 -10.84 7.36
C ARG A 40 11.18 -9.82 6.24
N PHE A 41 10.09 -9.89 5.47
CA PHE A 41 9.81 -8.92 4.41
C PHE A 41 9.67 -7.50 4.99
N LEU A 42 8.85 -7.32 6.03
CA LEU A 42 8.71 -6.01 6.69
C LEU A 42 10.02 -5.51 7.28
N TRP A 43 10.79 -6.38 7.93
CA TRP A 43 12.09 -6.02 8.47
C TRP A 43 13.02 -5.52 7.38
N GLN A 44 13.12 -6.24 6.26
CA GLN A 44 13.94 -5.85 5.13
C GLN A 44 13.48 -4.49 4.58
N LYS A 45 12.19 -4.34 4.29
CA LYS A 45 11.57 -3.07 3.88
C LYS A 45 11.89 -1.91 4.82
N ALA A 46 11.78 -2.15 6.12
CA ALA A 46 11.99 -1.15 7.14
C ALA A 46 13.45 -0.90 7.49
N THR A 47 14.42 -1.72 7.08
CA THR A 47 15.82 -1.53 7.53
C THR A 47 16.83 -1.35 6.40
N PHE A 48 16.41 -1.54 5.15
CA PHE A 48 17.28 -1.33 3.99
C PHE A 48 17.65 0.13 3.80
N GLN A 49 18.86 0.37 3.31
CA GLN A 49 19.33 1.74 3.07
C GLN A 49 18.92 2.15 1.66
N ASP A 50 17.74 2.75 1.55
CA ASP A 50 17.25 3.36 0.31
C ASP A 50 18.01 4.67 0.03
N ASP A 51 18.20 5.01 -1.25
CA ASP A 51 18.60 6.36 -1.66
C ASP A 51 17.35 7.26 -1.69
N TRP A 52 17.28 8.20 -0.76
CA TRP A 52 16.17 9.15 -0.61
C TRP A 52 16.47 10.51 -1.26
N SER A 53 17.53 10.61 -2.06
CA SER A 53 17.81 11.84 -2.79
C SER A 53 16.71 12.12 -3.80
N TYR A 54 16.20 13.36 -3.81
CA TYR A 54 15.28 13.81 -4.83
C TYR A 54 16.07 14.18 -6.09
N THR A 55 15.84 13.44 -7.17
CA THR A 55 16.54 13.65 -8.45
C THR A 55 15.74 14.48 -9.44
N GLY A 56 14.43 14.62 -9.24
CA GLY A 56 13.52 15.35 -10.12
C GLY A 56 13.11 14.56 -11.37
N GLU A 57 13.67 13.37 -11.58
CA GLU A 57 13.38 12.45 -12.67
C GLU A 57 12.29 11.42 -12.29
N GLU A 58 11.73 11.49 -11.08
CA GLU A 58 10.66 10.61 -10.63
C GLU A 58 9.35 10.94 -11.38
N GLU A 59 9.10 10.29 -12.52
CA GLU A 59 7.87 10.44 -13.32
C GLU A 59 6.63 10.19 -12.46
N LEU A 60 5.64 11.11 -12.47
CA LEU A 60 4.35 11.07 -11.76
C LEU A 60 4.31 10.06 -10.60
N PRO A 61 4.67 10.45 -9.38
CA PRO A 61 5.89 9.93 -8.76
C PRO A 61 5.91 8.43 -8.44
N TRP A 62 4.85 7.64 -8.66
CA TRP A 62 4.69 6.26 -8.17
C TRP A 62 4.02 5.29 -9.14
N GLY A 63 4.04 5.55 -10.45
CA GLY A 63 3.37 4.67 -11.43
C GLY A 63 1.84 4.66 -11.32
N ILE A 64 1.27 5.59 -10.56
CA ILE A 64 -0.18 5.69 -10.32
C ILE A 64 -0.86 6.15 -11.60
N GLY A 65 -1.55 5.22 -12.27
CA GLY A 65 -2.23 5.46 -13.54
C GLY A 65 -1.33 5.22 -14.76
N LEU A 66 -0.10 4.75 -14.58
CA LEU A 66 0.72 4.22 -15.68
C LEU A 66 0.32 2.76 -15.97
N PRO A 67 0.46 2.30 -17.23
CA PRO A 67 0.34 0.88 -17.55
C PRO A 67 1.32 0.08 -16.69
N ARG A 68 0.83 -0.99 -16.06
CA ARG A 68 1.69 -1.87 -15.27
C ARG A 68 2.56 -2.70 -16.19
N GLU A 69 3.85 -2.44 -16.18
CA GLU A 69 4.86 -3.35 -16.70
C GLU A 69 5.23 -4.39 -15.65
N GLU A 70 6.08 -5.36 -16.02
CA GLU A 70 6.60 -6.34 -15.06
C GLU A 70 7.43 -5.64 -13.99
N ILE A 71 7.27 -6.05 -12.72
CA ILE A 71 8.03 -5.46 -11.61
C ILE A 71 9.52 -5.65 -11.88
N ASN A 72 10.24 -4.55 -12.03
CA ASN A 72 11.70 -4.60 -12.13
C ASN A 72 12.30 -4.87 -10.75
N TRP A 73 12.72 -6.12 -10.53
CA TRP A 73 13.41 -6.52 -9.29
C TRP A 73 14.89 -6.10 -9.24
N ASN A 74 15.44 -5.58 -10.33
CA ASN A 74 16.81 -5.07 -10.35
C ASN A 74 16.82 -3.64 -9.79
N TYR A 75 17.11 -3.52 -8.49
CA TYR A 75 17.31 -2.22 -7.85
C TYR A 75 18.65 -1.63 -8.29
N ASP A 76 18.62 -0.43 -8.88
CA ASP A 76 19.78 0.30 -9.38
C ASP A 76 20.44 1.20 -8.31
N GLY A 77 19.91 1.19 -7.09
CA GLY A 77 20.40 2.01 -5.99
C GLY A 77 19.86 3.44 -5.98
N LYS A 78 18.93 3.79 -6.87
CA LYS A 78 18.37 5.14 -6.96
C LYS A 78 16.92 5.15 -6.52
N GLY A 79 16.57 6.16 -5.72
CA GLY A 79 15.22 6.30 -5.20
C GLY A 79 14.83 5.18 -4.22
N PRO A 80 13.56 5.19 -3.78
CA PRO A 80 13.06 4.22 -2.83
C PRO A 80 13.02 2.81 -3.43
N HIS A 81 13.50 1.81 -2.67
CA HIS A 81 13.54 0.43 -3.14
C HIS A 81 12.14 -0.08 -3.53
N PRO A 82 12.03 -0.98 -4.54
CA PRO A 82 10.77 -1.63 -4.97
C PRO A 82 9.97 -2.37 -3.89
N TRP A 83 10.45 -2.41 -2.65
CA TRP A 83 9.71 -2.97 -1.52
C TRP A 83 8.64 -2.02 -1.00
N TRP A 84 8.81 -0.71 -1.21
CA TRP A 84 7.75 0.27 -1.07
C TRP A 84 6.69 0.02 -2.13
N ASP A 85 5.43 0.14 -1.75
CA ASP A 85 4.34 -0.15 -2.65
C ASP A 85 4.23 0.93 -3.73
N GLN A 86 4.57 0.52 -4.94
CA GLN A 86 4.44 1.29 -6.18
C GLN A 86 3.52 0.56 -7.17
N TYR A 87 2.95 -0.60 -6.79
CA TYR A 87 2.39 -1.55 -7.74
C TYR A 87 0.94 -1.98 -7.41
N SER A 88 0.49 -1.84 -6.16
CA SER A 88 -0.89 -2.16 -5.78
C SER A 88 -1.92 -1.33 -6.54
N SER A 89 -3.17 -1.82 -6.60
CA SER A 89 -4.24 -1.20 -7.40
C SER A 89 -4.52 0.24 -6.96
N PRO A 90 -4.44 1.26 -7.83
CA PRO A 90 -5.07 2.55 -7.52
C PRO A 90 -6.57 2.33 -7.27
N PRO A 91 -7.24 3.21 -6.50
CA PRO A 91 -6.81 4.52 -6.04
C PRO A 91 -6.38 4.54 -4.57
N MET A 92 -6.40 3.39 -3.90
CA MET A 92 -6.08 3.20 -2.48
C MET A 92 -5.03 2.10 -2.37
N LEU A 93 -4.21 2.08 -1.32
CA LEU A 93 -3.12 1.11 -1.13
C LEU A 93 -1.88 1.32 -2.01
N SER A 94 -1.99 1.96 -3.19
CA SER A 94 -0.85 2.25 -4.06
C SER A 94 0.06 3.42 -3.61
N TYR A 95 0.00 3.80 -2.33
CA TYR A 95 0.79 4.92 -1.80
C TYR A 95 1.61 4.45 -0.60
N PRO A 96 2.87 4.88 -0.46
CA PRO A 96 3.76 4.52 0.65
C PRO A 96 3.22 4.84 2.05
N ARG A 97 2.29 5.79 2.19
CA ARG A 97 1.58 6.00 3.46
C ARG A 97 0.78 4.77 3.91
N PHE A 98 0.23 4.00 2.97
CA PHE A 98 -0.52 2.77 3.28
C PHE A 98 0.42 1.66 3.73
N ASP A 99 1.65 1.63 3.24
CA ASP A 99 2.66 0.73 3.79
C ASP A 99 2.92 0.97 5.28
N LEU A 100 2.96 2.25 5.70
CA LEU A 100 3.07 2.60 7.11
C LEU A 100 1.77 2.27 7.86
N THR A 101 0.63 2.80 7.43
CA THR A 101 -0.63 2.67 8.19
C THR A 101 -1.09 1.22 8.28
N ASP A 102 -1.07 0.49 7.17
CA ASP A 102 -1.69 -0.83 7.10
C ASP A 102 -0.80 -1.89 7.76
N SER A 103 0.52 -1.76 7.61
CA SER A 103 1.47 -2.61 8.35
C SER A 103 1.38 -2.34 9.85
N SER A 104 1.10 -1.10 10.27
CA SER A 104 1.07 -0.74 11.69
C SER A 104 0.02 -1.52 12.48
N TYR A 105 -1.16 -1.75 11.90
CA TYR A 105 -2.22 -2.51 12.56
C TYR A 105 -1.78 -3.93 12.90
N ALA A 106 -1.19 -4.62 11.91
CA ALA A 106 -0.74 -5.99 12.09
C ALA A 106 0.46 -6.07 13.04
N VAL A 107 1.41 -5.13 12.97
CA VAL A 107 2.55 -5.08 13.89
C VAL A 107 2.12 -4.85 15.33
N MET A 108 1.16 -3.95 15.58
CA MET A 108 0.62 -3.73 16.92
C MET A 108 -0.09 -4.97 17.48
N LEU A 109 -0.89 -5.67 16.67
CA LEU A 109 -1.54 -6.91 17.10
C LEU A 109 -0.51 -8.00 17.45
N MET A 110 0.54 -8.15 16.67
CA MET A 110 1.62 -9.09 16.99
C MET A 110 2.38 -8.73 18.26
N ALA A 111 2.56 -7.43 18.55
CA ALA A 111 3.23 -6.95 19.76
C ALA A 111 2.48 -7.27 21.06
N ASP A 112 1.16 -7.43 20.97
CA ASP A 112 0.32 -7.93 22.05
C ASP A 112 0.43 -9.46 22.18
N GLN A 113 0.27 -10.18 21.06
CA GLN A 113 0.24 -11.65 21.05
C GLN A 113 1.60 -12.29 21.35
N THR A 114 2.71 -11.67 20.94
CA THR A 114 4.07 -12.24 21.03
C THR A 114 5.05 -11.21 21.63
N PRO A 115 4.92 -10.89 22.94
CA PRO A 115 5.65 -9.78 23.56
C PRO A 115 7.17 -9.96 23.55
N ALA A 116 7.67 -11.20 23.44
CA ALA A 116 9.09 -11.50 23.31
C ALA A 116 9.76 -10.85 22.08
N TRP A 117 8.98 -10.45 21.07
CA TRP A 117 9.46 -9.85 19.83
C TRP A 117 9.23 -8.32 19.77
N ARG A 118 8.83 -7.69 20.88
CA ARG A 118 8.42 -6.28 20.91
C ARG A 118 9.51 -5.31 20.44
N GLU A 119 10.78 -5.59 20.71
CA GLU A 119 11.91 -4.79 20.22
C GLU A 119 12.01 -4.80 18.68
N VAL A 120 11.74 -5.95 18.05
CA VAL A 120 11.73 -6.07 16.59
C VAL A 120 10.56 -5.28 16.00
N TYR A 121 9.37 -5.39 16.59
CA TYR A 121 8.19 -4.65 16.14
C TYR A 121 8.34 -3.14 16.27
N THR A 122 8.85 -2.69 17.41
CA THR A 122 9.08 -1.26 17.66
C THR A 122 10.09 -0.71 16.68
N ARG A 123 11.19 -1.42 16.40
CA ARG A 123 12.15 -1.00 15.39
C ARG A 123 11.55 -0.94 13.98
N ILE A 124 10.76 -1.93 13.58
CA ILE A 124 10.08 -1.91 12.28
C ILE A 124 9.20 -0.65 12.16
N LEU A 125 8.39 -0.36 13.18
CA LEU A 125 7.51 0.81 13.16
C LEU A 125 8.27 2.13 13.19
N ASP A 126 9.31 2.22 14.01
CA ASP A 126 10.15 3.42 14.12
C ASP A 126 10.81 3.78 12.79
N GLU A 127 11.38 2.77 12.12
CA GLU A 127 11.99 2.96 10.81
C GLU A 127 10.95 3.29 9.73
N LEU A 128 9.82 2.58 9.66
CA LEU A 128 8.76 2.89 8.70
C LEU A 128 8.22 4.31 8.89
N ALA A 129 8.01 4.73 10.15
CA ALA A 129 7.53 6.06 10.47
C ALA A 129 8.56 7.15 10.10
N THR A 130 9.83 6.92 10.45
CA THR A 130 10.93 7.83 10.12
C THR A 130 11.08 8.00 8.61
N ARG A 131 11.12 6.89 7.86
CA ARG A 131 11.27 6.90 6.40
C ARG A 131 10.09 7.55 5.69
N HIS A 132 8.88 7.23 6.12
CA HIS A 132 7.68 7.90 5.62
C HIS A 132 7.73 9.41 5.84
N THR A 133 8.03 9.85 7.06
CA THR A 133 7.99 11.28 7.39
C THR A 133 9.16 12.07 6.82
N ALA A 134 10.31 11.44 6.59
CA ALA A 134 11.49 12.10 6.03
C ALA A 134 11.37 12.40 4.52
N TYR A 135 10.64 11.59 3.77
CA TYR A 135 10.59 11.69 2.30
C TYR A 135 9.16 11.64 1.76
N TRP A 136 8.45 10.54 2.00
CA TRP A 136 7.14 10.27 1.41
C TRP A 136 6.07 11.29 1.78
N ALA A 137 6.05 11.72 3.03
CA ALA A 137 5.09 12.72 3.51
C ALA A 137 5.26 14.06 2.78
N ALA A 138 6.50 14.48 2.50
CA ALA A 138 6.77 15.70 1.76
C ALA A 138 6.31 15.58 0.30
N ILE A 139 6.52 14.42 -0.33
CA ILE A 139 6.08 14.22 -1.72
C ILE A 139 4.55 14.15 -1.80
N ASP A 140 3.90 13.42 -0.91
CA ASP A 140 2.44 13.35 -0.84
C ASP A 140 1.83 14.74 -0.66
N TRP A 141 2.41 15.57 0.22
CA TRP A 141 1.90 16.92 0.49
C TRP A 141 2.18 17.89 -0.67
N ASN A 142 3.41 17.93 -1.16
CA ASN A 142 3.82 18.91 -2.17
C ASN A 142 3.31 18.57 -3.57
N THR A 143 3.11 17.29 -3.89
CA THR A 143 2.65 16.85 -5.23
C THR A 143 1.14 16.83 -5.35
N PHE A 144 0.42 16.58 -4.26
CA PHE A 144 -1.05 16.50 -4.29
C PHE A 144 -1.75 17.77 -3.81
N ILE A 145 -1.04 18.89 -3.79
CA ILE A 145 -1.62 20.21 -3.48
C ILE A 145 -2.52 20.68 -4.63
N GLY A 146 -3.67 21.28 -4.28
CA GLY A 146 -4.67 21.71 -5.24
C GLY A 146 -5.49 20.56 -5.87
N PRO A 147 -6.32 20.87 -6.89
CA PRO A 147 -7.17 19.88 -7.54
C PRO A 147 -6.38 18.83 -8.32
N SER A 148 -6.86 17.59 -8.30
CA SER A 148 -6.31 16.52 -9.11
C SER A 148 -6.39 16.86 -10.60
N PRO A 149 -5.31 16.69 -11.39
CA PRO A 149 -5.30 17.02 -12.83
C PRO A 149 -6.40 16.34 -13.63
N ASN A 150 -6.85 15.16 -13.17
CA ASN A 150 -7.85 14.34 -13.82
C ASN A 150 -9.23 14.40 -13.16
N ARG A 151 -9.46 15.31 -12.20
CA ARG A 151 -10.73 15.47 -11.45
C ARG A 151 -11.96 15.51 -12.36
N GLY A 152 -11.87 16.22 -13.48
CA GLY A 152 -12.95 16.35 -14.47
C GLY A 152 -13.19 15.12 -15.35
N LYS A 153 -12.26 14.16 -15.37
CA LYS A 153 -12.23 13.03 -16.32
C LYS A 153 -12.36 11.66 -15.65
N LEU A 154 -12.70 11.62 -14.35
CA LEU A 154 -12.75 10.36 -13.58
C LEU A 154 -13.85 9.38 -14.04
N LEU A 155 -14.84 9.84 -14.82
CA LEU A 155 -15.82 8.98 -15.47
C LEU A 155 -15.27 8.35 -16.76
N ASP A 156 -14.45 9.10 -17.51
CA ASP A 156 -13.83 8.66 -18.76
C ASP A 156 -12.66 7.70 -18.50
N TYR A 157 -12.03 7.81 -17.33
CA TYR A 157 -10.92 6.97 -16.89
C TYR A 157 -11.21 6.27 -15.56
N PRO A 158 -12.07 5.22 -15.57
CA PRO A 158 -12.40 4.39 -14.40
C PRO A 158 -11.20 3.94 -13.57
N ASP A 159 -10.10 3.60 -14.23
CA ASP A 159 -8.93 3.00 -13.60
C ASP A 159 -8.17 3.98 -12.69
N LEU A 160 -8.36 5.29 -12.90
CA LEU A 160 -7.78 6.33 -12.05
C LEU A 160 -8.57 6.55 -10.76
N SER A 161 -9.85 6.18 -10.75
CA SER A 161 -10.72 6.27 -9.58
C SER A 161 -11.79 5.16 -9.60
N PRO A 162 -11.41 3.90 -9.39
CA PRO A 162 -12.35 2.79 -9.29
C PRO A 162 -13.50 3.11 -8.30
N GLY A 163 -14.75 2.95 -8.76
CA GLY A 163 -15.94 3.27 -7.99
C GLY A 163 -16.49 4.69 -8.21
N SER A 164 -15.83 5.55 -9.01
CA SER A 164 -16.35 6.87 -9.40
C SER A 164 -17.71 6.78 -10.12
N GLN A 165 -17.99 5.66 -10.77
CA GLN A 165 -19.26 5.39 -11.46
C GLN A 165 -20.45 5.33 -10.50
N ALA A 166 -20.20 5.02 -9.24
CA ALA A 166 -21.22 4.96 -8.20
C ALA A 166 -21.40 6.30 -7.47
N TRP A 167 -20.59 7.31 -7.78
CA TRP A 167 -20.69 8.61 -7.12
C TRP A 167 -21.96 9.35 -7.57
N PRO A 168 -22.61 10.11 -6.67
CA PRO A 168 -23.73 10.96 -7.04
C PRO A 168 -23.34 11.96 -8.15
N GLU A 169 -24.22 12.19 -9.13
CA GLU A 169 -23.99 13.11 -10.26
C GLU A 169 -23.43 14.47 -9.82
N ARG A 170 -23.95 15.01 -8.71
CA ARG A 170 -23.56 16.32 -8.17
C ARG A 170 -22.07 16.45 -7.81
N VAL A 171 -21.38 15.34 -7.57
CA VAL A 171 -19.95 15.35 -7.17
C VAL A 171 -19.02 15.05 -8.35
N HIS A 172 -19.55 14.71 -9.52
CA HIS A 172 -18.74 14.46 -10.72
C HIS A 172 -18.03 15.75 -11.15
N GLY A 173 -16.73 15.64 -11.46
CA GLY A 173 -15.88 16.79 -11.77
C GLY A 173 -15.55 17.70 -10.59
N ASN A 174 -16.19 17.46 -9.44
CA ASN A 174 -16.07 18.26 -8.23
C ASN A 174 -15.38 17.52 -7.08
N TYR A 175 -14.91 16.29 -7.30
CA TYR A 175 -14.22 15.51 -6.27
C TYR A 175 -12.92 14.94 -6.81
N ASP A 176 -11.83 15.12 -6.06
CA ASP A 176 -10.54 14.56 -6.42
C ASP A 176 -10.52 13.04 -6.28
N ARG A 177 -9.57 12.38 -6.97
CA ARG A 177 -9.43 10.93 -6.90
C ARG A 177 -9.23 10.47 -5.44
N PRO A 178 -9.73 9.29 -5.03
CA PRO A 178 -9.43 8.74 -3.72
C PRO A 178 -7.92 8.66 -3.50
N GLY A 179 -7.48 8.96 -2.28
CA GLY A 179 -6.06 9.02 -1.95
C GLY A 179 -5.34 10.30 -2.42
N TRP A 180 -6.03 11.32 -2.92
CA TRP A 180 -5.45 12.65 -3.14
C TRP A 180 -5.31 13.39 -1.79
N THR A 181 -4.08 13.54 -1.30
CA THR A 181 -3.79 13.90 0.10
C THR A 181 -4.14 15.34 0.47
N ALA A 182 -3.99 16.31 -0.44
CA ALA A 182 -4.27 17.73 -0.18
C ALA A 182 -5.46 18.27 -0.99
N ASN A 183 -6.51 17.44 -1.13
CA ASN A 183 -7.78 17.82 -1.74
C ASN A 183 -8.37 19.08 -1.08
N GLY A 184 -8.45 20.16 -1.84
CA GLY A 184 -9.04 21.43 -1.41
C GLY A 184 -8.08 22.37 -0.67
N VAL A 185 -6.80 22.05 -0.54
CA VAL A 185 -5.77 22.99 -0.06
C VAL A 185 -5.28 23.81 -1.26
N GLU A 186 -5.39 25.15 -1.18
CA GLU A 186 -4.86 26.04 -2.21
C GLU A 186 -3.32 25.97 -2.26
N PRO A 187 -2.71 25.96 -3.47
CA PRO A 187 -1.25 25.95 -3.64
C PRO A 187 -0.52 27.14 -3.02
#